data_AF-A0A2V9RAA0-F1
#
_entry.id   AF-A0A2V9RAA0-F1
#
_cell.length_a   1.000
_cell.length_b   1.000
_cell.length_c   1.000
_cell.angle_alpha   90.00
_cell.angle_beta   90.00
_cell.angle_gamma   90.00
#
_symmetry.space_group_name_H-M   'P 1'
#
loop_
_entity.id
_entity.type
_entity.pdbx_description
1 polymer ?
#
loop_
_entity_poly.entity_id
_entity_poly.type
_entity_poly.pdbx_seq_one_letter_code
_entity_poly.pdbx_strand_id
1 'polypeptide(L)'
;YADNFPPEERDKIWRDYLKLSEIYRSRIDATVMSTIAEMRPELLALFAGIAGLKGIFANYGRTHVTTPDNLVAEVNGVPAFRAINRGPNHLTFTPSARRDAEYFMIGEIKRWTPRQRPAFLHVFLANWLTHLEMAENIAKGLGAEYVAVRPDHLVQLYRQ
;
A
#
# COMPACT_ATOMS: atom_id res chain seq x y z
N TYR A 1 -18.65 6.07 -1.84
CA TYR A 1 -19.54 6.88 -0.98
C TYR A 1 -19.96 8.15 -1.69
N ALA A 2 -19.06 9.09 -2.01
CA ALA A 2 -19.42 10.30 -2.74
C ALA A 2 -20.05 10.01 -4.12
N ASP A 3 -19.65 8.93 -4.80
CA ASP A 3 -20.25 8.54 -6.09
C ASP A 3 -21.76 8.22 -5.98
N ASN A 4 -22.29 7.98 -4.77
CA ASN A 4 -23.71 7.77 -4.53
C ASN A 4 -24.52 9.08 -4.44
N PHE A 5 -23.87 10.24 -4.56
CA PHE A 5 -24.49 11.57 -4.50
C PHE A 5 -24.44 12.25 -5.88
N PRO A 6 -25.31 13.26 -6.13
CA PRO A 6 -25.30 14.05 -7.35
C PRO A 6 -23.93 14.73 -7.60
N PRO A 7 -23.48 14.87 -8.86
CA PRO A 7 -22.17 15.44 -9.19
C PRO A 7 -21.86 16.78 -8.51
N GLU A 8 -22.86 17.67 -8.41
CA GLU A 8 -22.78 18.99 -7.78
C GLU A 8 -22.47 18.93 -6.27
N GLU A 9 -22.80 17.83 -5.60
CA GLU A 9 -22.51 17.62 -4.18
C GLU A 9 -21.15 16.94 -3.94
N ARG A 10 -20.64 16.18 -4.93
CA ARG A 10 -19.42 15.37 -4.78
C ARG A 10 -18.21 16.21 -4.40
N ASP A 11 -18.03 17.35 -5.05
CA ASP A 11 -16.89 18.24 -4.79
C ASP A 11 -16.93 18.81 -3.37
N LYS A 12 -18.13 19.09 -2.84
CA LYS A 12 -18.27 19.50 -1.45
C LYS A 12 -17.95 18.34 -0.50
N ILE A 13 -18.47 17.16 -0.77
CA ILE A 13 -18.23 15.96 0.05
C ILE A 13 -16.74 15.64 0.12
N TRP A 14 -16.03 15.67 -1.02
CA TRP A 14 -14.60 15.42 -1.04
C TRP A 14 -13.81 16.47 -0.27
N ARG A 15 -14.09 17.75 -0.48
CA ARG A 15 -13.42 18.84 0.27
C ARG A 15 -13.63 18.71 1.77
N ASP A 16 -14.86 18.45 2.20
CA ASP A 16 -15.19 18.28 3.62
C ASP A 16 -14.46 17.06 4.21
N TYR A 17 -14.44 15.94 3.49
CA TYR A 17 -13.73 14.72 3.90
C TYR A 17 -12.22 14.95 4.04
N LEU A 18 -11.59 15.66 3.09
CA LEU A 18 -10.15 15.92 3.12
C LEU A 18 -9.78 16.88 4.25
N LYS A 19 -10.58 17.93 4.47
CA LYS A 19 -10.38 18.85 5.58
C LYS A 19 -10.47 18.15 6.93
N LEU A 20 -11.46 17.28 7.12
CA LEU A 20 -11.56 16.45 8.32
C LEU A 20 -10.38 15.49 8.42
N SER A 21 -9.98 14.87 7.32
CA SER A 21 -8.82 13.97 7.28
C SER A 21 -7.55 14.68 7.72
N GLU A 22 -7.28 15.89 7.24
CA GLU A 22 -6.13 16.71 7.66
C GLU A 22 -6.13 16.98 9.17
N ILE A 23 -7.27 17.43 9.71
CA ILE A 23 -7.43 17.73 11.14
C ILE A 23 -7.18 16.50 12.00
N TYR A 24 -7.76 15.35 11.65
CA TYR A 24 -7.63 14.16 12.49
C TYR A 24 -6.27 13.48 12.32
N ARG A 25 -5.70 13.46 11.11
CA ARG A 25 -4.41 12.84 10.84
C ARG A 25 -3.27 13.59 11.51
N SER A 26 -3.31 14.92 11.53
CA SER A 26 -2.31 15.73 12.24
C SER A 26 -2.29 15.47 13.75
N ARG A 27 -3.44 15.19 14.37
CA ARG A 27 -3.55 14.87 15.81
C ARG A 27 -2.91 13.53 16.20
N ILE A 28 -2.76 12.61 15.25
CA ILE A 28 -2.19 11.26 15.49
C ILE A 28 -0.89 11.04 14.72
N ASP A 29 -0.31 12.09 14.14
CA ASP A 29 0.88 12.03 13.28
C ASP A 29 0.78 10.98 12.16
N ALA A 30 -0.42 10.81 11.60
CA ALA A 30 -0.64 9.91 10.47
C ALA A 30 -0.16 10.56 9.18
N THR A 31 1.12 10.36 8.86
CA THR A 31 1.78 10.93 7.68
C THR A 31 1.68 10.07 6.42
N VAL A 32 1.13 8.85 6.51
CA VAL A 32 0.92 7.96 5.37
C VAL A 32 -0.50 7.39 5.35
N MET A 33 -1.03 7.08 4.17
CA MET A 33 -2.37 6.50 4.04
C MET A 33 -2.38 5.30 3.11
N SER A 34 -3.46 4.51 3.17
CA SER A 34 -3.69 3.42 2.23
C SER A 34 -5.03 3.56 1.51
N THR A 35 -5.10 3.07 0.28
CA THR A 35 -6.36 2.91 -0.46
C THR A 35 -6.74 1.45 -0.54
N ILE A 36 -8.04 1.14 -0.60
CA ILE A 36 -8.50 -0.25 -0.73
C ILE A 36 -8.45 -0.70 -2.20
N ALA A 37 -8.76 0.20 -3.14
CA ALA A 37 -8.78 -0.10 -4.58
C ALA A 37 -7.99 0.96 -5.35
N GLU A 38 -7.79 0.71 -6.64
CA GLU A 38 -7.16 1.67 -7.53
C GLU A 38 -8.03 2.92 -7.55
N MET A 39 -7.42 4.04 -7.16
CA MET A 39 -8.08 5.32 -7.12
C MET A 39 -7.94 5.99 -8.50
N ARG A 40 -9.01 6.64 -8.97
CA ARG A 40 -8.94 7.45 -10.19
C ARG A 40 -7.83 8.51 -10.04
N PRO A 41 -7.00 8.77 -11.06
CA PRO A 41 -5.84 9.66 -10.94
C PRO A 41 -6.16 11.04 -10.37
N GLU A 42 -7.28 11.64 -10.78
CA GLU A 42 -7.73 12.94 -10.30
C GLU A 42 -8.07 12.94 -8.80
N LEU A 43 -8.64 11.84 -8.31
CA LEU A 43 -8.96 11.69 -6.89
C LEU A 43 -7.69 11.39 -6.09
N LEU A 44 -6.76 10.59 -6.64
CA LEU A 44 -5.48 10.33 -6.01
C LEU A 44 -4.65 11.61 -5.85
N ALA A 45 -4.65 12.47 -6.88
CA ALA A 45 -4.03 13.78 -6.84
C ALA A 45 -4.64 14.70 -5.78
N LEU A 46 -5.97 14.65 -5.63
CA LEU A 46 -6.68 15.40 -4.61
C LEU A 46 -6.28 14.93 -3.18
N PHE A 47 -6.17 13.61 -2.95
CA PHE A 47 -5.72 13.06 -1.66
C PHE A 47 -4.23 13.32 -1.37
N ALA A 48 -3.39 13.32 -2.41
CA ALA A 48 -1.99 13.71 -2.27
C ALA A 48 -1.82 15.16 -1.79
N GLY A 49 -2.84 16.01 -1.95
CA GLY A 49 -2.86 17.39 -1.46
C GLY A 49 -3.18 17.55 0.03
N ILE A 50 -3.45 16.48 0.79
CA ILE A 50 -3.69 16.57 2.24
C ILE A 50 -2.42 17.07 2.92
N ALA A 51 -2.52 18.17 3.69
CA ALA A 51 -1.36 18.72 4.39
C ALA A 51 -0.75 17.70 5.36
N GLY A 52 0.58 17.58 5.32
CA GLY A 52 1.34 16.64 6.15
C GLY A 52 1.32 15.18 5.65
N LEU A 53 0.59 14.87 4.57
CA LEU A 53 0.69 13.56 3.92
C LEU A 53 2.02 13.44 3.17
N LYS A 54 2.78 12.39 3.48
CA LYS A 54 4.12 12.13 2.95
C LYS A 54 4.17 10.94 2.00
N GLY A 55 3.18 10.04 2.04
CA GLY A 55 3.15 8.87 1.15
C GLY A 55 1.80 8.17 1.10
N ILE A 56 1.55 7.49 -0.02
CA ILE A 56 0.33 6.73 -0.27
C ILE A 56 0.69 5.26 -0.57
N PHE A 57 0.03 4.33 0.10
CA PHE A 57 0.15 2.89 -0.10
C PHE A 57 -1.11 2.36 -0.76
N ALA A 58 -1.09 2.34 -2.09
CA ALA A 58 -2.25 2.07 -2.91
C ALA A 58 -2.56 0.57 -3.00
N ASN A 59 -3.86 0.29 -2.88
CA ASN A 59 -4.53 -0.98 -3.16
C ASN A 59 -4.42 -2.04 -2.06
N TYR A 60 -5.54 -2.70 -1.77
CA TYR A 60 -5.62 -3.93 -0.99
C TYR A 60 -5.26 -5.12 -1.87
N GLY A 61 -4.00 -5.13 -2.29
CA GLY A 61 -3.45 -6.10 -3.23
C GLY A 61 -3.38 -5.60 -4.67
N ARG A 62 -2.53 -6.30 -5.42
CA ARG A 62 -2.18 -5.97 -6.80
C ARG A 62 -3.42 -5.91 -7.66
N THR A 63 -3.56 -4.81 -8.39
CA THR A 63 -4.62 -4.60 -9.38
C THR A 63 -4.10 -4.90 -10.79
N HIS A 64 -5.01 -4.98 -11.76
CA HIS A 64 -4.66 -5.16 -13.17
C HIS A 64 -3.84 -3.97 -13.75
N VAL A 65 -3.84 -2.83 -13.06
CA VAL A 65 -3.09 -1.62 -13.46
C VAL A 65 -1.63 -1.68 -12.99
N THR A 66 -1.31 -2.53 -12.02
CA THR A 66 0.05 -2.61 -11.47
C THR A 66 0.99 -3.32 -12.44
N THR A 67 2.10 -2.67 -12.80
CA THR A 67 3.17 -3.15 -13.66
C THR A 67 4.52 -2.97 -12.96
N PRO A 68 5.59 -3.68 -13.39
CA PRO A 68 6.93 -3.48 -12.84
C PRO A 68 7.44 -2.03 -12.94
N ASP A 69 6.96 -1.27 -13.92
CA ASP A 69 7.41 0.12 -14.17
C ASP A 69 6.62 1.16 -13.37
N ASN A 70 5.49 0.80 -12.74
CA ASN A 70 4.63 1.74 -12.01
C ASN A 70 4.42 1.39 -10.53
N LEU A 71 5.28 0.52 -9.99
CA LEU A 71 5.25 0.11 -8.57
C LEU A 71 5.32 1.32 -7.64
N VAL A 72 6.02 2.37 -8.05
CA VAL A 72 6.04 3.67 -7.37
C VAL A 72 5.86 4.77 -8.40
N ALA A 73 4.99 5.75 -8.10
CA ALA A 73 4.80 6.93 -8.92
C ALA A 73 4.67 8.18 -8.04
N GLU A 74 5.13 9.33 -8.54
CA GLU A 74 4.89 10.62 -7.89
C GLU A 74 3.52 11.16 -8.25
N VAL A 75 2.78 11.60 -7.24
CA VAL A 75 1.49 12.25 -7.39
C VAL A 75 1.52 13.53 -6.57
N ASN A 76 1.54 14.69 -7.24
CA ASN A 76 1.67 16.01 -6.58
C ASN A 76 2.85 16.09 -5.58
N GLY A 77 3.98 15.45 -5.90
CA GLY A 77 5.15 15.41 -5.02
C GLY A 77 5.00 14.49 -3.80
N VAL A 78 4.01 13.59 -3.80
CA VAL A 78 3.84 12.51 -2.82
C VAL A 78 4.06 11.17 -3.53
N PRO A 79 4.94 10.28 -3.02
CA PRO A 79 5.13 8.97 -3.62
C PRO A 79 3.94 8.06 -3.29
N ALA A 80 3.40 7.45 -4.33
CA ALA A 80 2.35 6.45 -4.28
C ALA A 80 2.93 5.07 -4.63
N PHE A 81 2.99 4.18 -3.65
CA PHE A 81 3.47 2.81 -3.77
C PHE A 81 2.28 1.88 -4.03
N ARG A 82 2.29 1.15 -5.14
CA ARG A 82 1.24 0.16 -5.47
C ARG A 82 1.58 -1.21 -4.88
N ALA A 83 0.58 -1.88 -4.32
CA ALA A 83 0.73 -3.24 -3.82
C ALA A 83 1.20 -4.20 -4.94
N ILE A 84 2.31 -4.89 -4.71
CA ILE A 84 2.95 -5.76 -5.73
C ILE A 84 2.32 -7.16 -5.81
N ASN A 85 1.72 -7.60 -4.72
CA ASN A 85 1.28 -8.98 -4.52
C ASN A 85 -0.24 -9.06 -4.49
N ARG A 86 -0.79 -10.23 -4.80
CA ARG A 86 -2.17 -10.61 -4.46
C ARG A 86 -2.21 -11.46 -3.19
N GLY A 87 -3.40 -11.72 -2.66
CA GLY A 87 -3.57 -12.64 -1.54
C GLY A 87 -3.35 -14.08 -1.98
N PRO A 88 -2.94 -14.99 -1.07
CA PRO A 88 -2.96 -16.42 -1.32
C PRO A 88 -4.40 -16.90 -1.57
N ASN A 89 -4.56 -17.98 -2.35
CA ASN A 89 -5.88 -18.52 -2.70
C ASN A 89 -6.58 -19.26 -1.55
N HIS A 90 -5.83 -19.73 -0.56
CA HIS A 90 -6.34 -20.56 0.53
C HIS A 90 -6.47 -19.78 1.83
N LEU A 91 -7.54 -20.08 2.58
CA LEU A 91 -7.70 -19.57 3.94
C LEU A 91 -6.67 -20.22 4.86
N THR A 92 -6.10 -19.42 5.76
CA THR A 92 -4.91 -19.76 6.55
C THR A 92 -5.26 -20.30 7.93
N PHE A 93 -6.27 -21.18 8.00
CA PHE A 93 -6.78 -21.72 9.26
C PHE A 93 -6.02 -22.95 9.77
N THR A 94 -5.18 -23.57 8.93
CA THR A 94 -4.35 -24.72 9.32
C THR A 94 -2.87 -24.34 9.30
N PRO A 95 -2.01 -25.04 10.07
CA PRO A 95 -0.56 -24.85 9.99
C PRO A 95 0.00 -25.01 8.57
N SER A 96 -0.50 -25.98 7.79
CA SER A 96 -0.06 -26.17 6.41
C SER A 96 -0.43 -24.99 5.53
N ALA A 97 -1.70 -24.54 5.59
CA ALA A 97 -2.18 -23.44 4.76
C ALA A 97 -1.45 -22.11 5.08
N ARG A 98 -1.07 -21.90 6.35
CA ARG A 98 -0.22 -20.76 6.74
C ARG A 98 1.15 -20.82 6.08
N ARG A 99 1.82 -21.97 6.11
CA ARG A 99 3.12 -22.16 5.42
C ARG A 99 3.00 -21.98 3.90
N ASP A 100 1.93 -22.50 3.29
CA ASP A 100 1.69 -22.32 1.86
C ASP A 100 1.49 -20.85 1.50
N ALA A 101 0.77 -20.09 2.32
CA ALA A 101 0.62 -18.64 2.17
C ALA A 101 1.94 -17.89 2.32
N GLU A 102 2.79 -18.27 3.28
CA GLU A 102 4.13 -17.71 3.46
C GLU A 102 5.01 -17.94 2.21
N TYR A 103 5.08 -19.18 1.72
CA TYR A 103 5.85 -19.52 0.51
C TYR A 103 5.32 -18.79 -0.73
N PHE A 104 4.00 -18.75 -0.88
CA PHE A 104 3.36 -17.98 -1.95
C PHE A 104 3.77 -16.51 -1.90
N MET A 105 3.75 -15.90 -0.71
CA MET A 105 4.10 -14.48 -0.56
C MET A 105 5.58 -14.21 -0.86
N ILE A 106 6.48 -15.07 -0.39
CA ILE A 106 7.91 -14.99 -0.71
C ILE A 106 8.12 -15.04 -2.23
N GLY A 107 7.41 -15.95 -2.90
CA GLY A 107 7.45 -16.08 -4.37
C GLY A 107 6.94 -14.83 -5.10
N GLU A 108 5.79 -14.28 -4.68
CA GLU A 108 5.24 -13.06 -5.28
C GLU A 108 6.17 -11.86 -5.10
N ILE A 109 6.74 -11.67 -3.89
CA ILE A 109 7.68 -10.58 -3.63
C ILE A 109 8.90 -10.72 -4.52
N LYS A 110 9.56 -11.89 -4.55
CA LYS A 110 10.75 -12.11 -5.38
C LYS A 110 10.46 -11.92 -6.87
N ARG A 111 9.31 -12.39 -7.35
CA ARG A 111 8.88 -12.26 -8.74
C ARG A 111 8.69 -10.80 -9.17
N TRP A 112 8.10 -9.98 -8.31
CA TRP A 112 7.76 -8.58 -8.62
C TRP A 112 8.82 -7.58 -8.20
N THR A 113 9.87 -8.05 -7.55
CA THR A 113 11.02 -7.23 -7.22
C THR A 113 11.75 -6.79 -8.51
N PRO A 114 11.85 -5.47 -8.78
CA PRO A 114 12.62 -4.96 -9.92
C PRO A 114 14.07 -5.41 -9.88
N ARG A 115 14.75 -5.50 -11.04
CA ARG A 115 16.18 -5.80 -11.08
C ARG A 115 17.04 -4.63 -10.62
N GLN A 116 16.59 -3.41 -10.85
CA GLN A 116 17.27 -2.21 -10.40
C GLN A 116 17.19 -2.08 -8.87
N ARG A 117 18.28 -1.64 -8.24
CA ARG A 117 18.42 -1.47 -6.80
C ARG A 117 18.87 -0.04 -6.46
N PRO A 118 18.40 0.55 -5.34
CA PRO A 118 17.38 0.02 -4.44
C PRO A 118 16.00 -0.07 -5.11
N ALA A 119 15.17 -1.00 -4.65
CA ALA A 119 13.79 -1.12 -5.09
C ALA A 119 12.85 -0.95 -3.90
N PHE A 120 11.81 -0.14 -4.06
CA PHE A 120 10.84 0.15 -3.02
C PHE A 120 9.53 -0.58 -3.34
N LEU A 121 9.10 -1.43 -2.41
CA LEU A 121 7.97 -2.32 -2.62
C LEU A 121 6.91 -2.09 -1.55
N HIS A 122 5.66 -1.92 -1.98
CA HIS A 122 4.52 -2.09 -1.09
C HIS A 122 4.05 -3.55 -1.19
N VAL A 123 4.19 -4.28 -0.09
CA VAL A 123 3.58 -5.60 0.09
C VAL A 123 2.33 -5.42 0.92
N PHE A 124 1.16 -5.75 0.38
CA PHE A 124 -0.06 -5.74 1.19
C PHE A 124 -0.14 -7.05 1.99
N LEU A 125 -0.41 -6.91 3.28
CA LEU A 125 -0.72 -8.03 4.18
C LEU A 125 -2.16 -7.85 4.62
N ALA A 126 -2.96 -8.88 4.44
CA ALA A 126 -4.41 -8.82 4.57
C ALA A 126 -4.93 -9.79 5.62
N ASN A 127 -6.24 -9.98 5.66
CA ASN A 127 -6.95 -10.88 6.57
C ASN A 127 -6.52 -12.37 6.50
N TRP A 128 -5.73 -12.76 5.50
CA TRP A 128 -5.08 -14.08 5.45
C TRP A 128 -3.82 -14.17 6.34
N LEU A 129 -3.20 -13.06 6.71
CA LEU A 129 -2.09 -13.03 7.66
C LEU A 129 -2.68 -13.13 9.08
N THR A 130 -2.98 -14.35 9.51
CA THR A 130 -3.69 -14.61 10.75
C THR A 130 -2.78 -14.63 11.98
N HIS A 131 -1.46 -14.74 11.80
CA HIS A 131 -0.46 -14.74 12.87
C HIS A 131 0.74 -13.87 12.50
N LEU A 132 1.29 -13.16 13.49
CA LEU A 132 2.50 -12.34 13.31
C LEU A 132 3.72 -13.17 12.90
N GLU A 133 3.82 -14.42 13.38
CA GLU A 133 4.88 -15.36 13.00
C GLU A 133 4.96 -15.55 11.47
N MET A 134 3.83 -15.48 10.77
CA MET A 134 3.83 -15.59 9.31
C MET A 134 4.62 -14.45 8.66
N ALA A 135 4.50 -13.22 9.17
CA ALA A 135 5.26 -12.08 8.66
C ALA A 135 6.76 -12.24 8.94
N GLU A 136 7.13 -12.80 10.10
CA GLU A 136 8.52 -13.13 10.42
C GLU A 136 9.08 -14.21 9.49
N ASN A 137 8.30 -15.26 9.21
CA ASN A 137 8.69 -16.35 8.32
C ASN A 137 8.86 -15.86 6.89
N ILE A 138 7.97 -14.98 6.42
CA ILE A 138 8.11 -14.31 5.12
C ILE A 138 9.42 -13.50 5.08
N ALA A 139 9.67 -12.65 6.09
CA ALA A 139 10.89 -11.85 6.15
C ALA A 139 12.17 -12.72 6.16
N LYS A 140 12.19 -13.79 6.96
CA LYS A 140 13.30 -14.76 6.99
C LYS A 140 13.49 -15.45 5.64
N GLY A 141 12.41 -15.88 4.98
CA GLY A 141 12.45 -16.57 3.69
C GLY A 141 12.84 -15.68 2.50
N LEU A 142 12.67 -14.36 2.62
CA LEU A 142 13.18 -13.41 1.64
C LEU A 142 14.71 -13.28 1.69
N GLY A 143 15.30 -13.34 2.89
CA GLY A 143 16.73 -13.24 3.11
C GLY A 143 17.22 -11.79 3.26
N ALA A 144 18.52 -11.63 3.52
CA ALA A 144 19.13 -10.36 3.93
C ALA A 144 19.11 -9.25 2.86
N GLU A 145 18.85 -9.58 1.60
CA GLU A 145 18.68 -8.60 0.51
C GLU A 145 17.37 -7.80 0.61
N TYR A 146 16.44 -8.26 1.45
CA TYR A 146 15.15 -7.62 1.69
C TYR A 146 15.10 -7.05 3.10
N VAL A 147 14.77 -5.76 3.22
CA VAL A 147 14.64 -5.09 4.51
C VAL A 147 13.19 -4.65 4.70
N ALA A 148 12.51 -5.25 5.67
CA ALA A 148 11.19 -4.79 6.09
C ALA A 148 11.34 -3.49 6.89
N VAL A 149 10.61 -2.45 6.51
CA VAL A 149 10.64 -1.15 7.16
C VAL A 149 9.22 -0.67 7.46
N ARG A 150 9.11 0.28 8.37
CA ARG A 150 7.83 0.99 8.57
C ARG A 150 7.44 1.76 7.30
N PRO A 151 6.14 1.92 7.01
CA PRO A 151 5.67 2.66 5.84
C PRO A 151 6.23 4.09 5.73
N ASP A 152 6.30 4.84 6.83
CA ASP A 152 6.85 6.19 6.84
C ASP A 152 8.37 6.23 6.60
N HIS A 153 9.10 5.22 7.07
CA HIS A 153 10.52 5.06 6.76
C HIS A 153 10.74 4.71 5.28
N LEU A 154 9.86 3.91 4.67
CA LEU A 154 9.93 3.59 3.24
C LEU A 154 9.86 4.87 2.39
N VAL A 155 8.95 5.78 2.74
CA VAL A 155 8.83 7.10 2.10
C VAL A 155 10.13 7.90 2.23
N GLN A 156 10.74 7.91 3.43
CA GLN A 156 12.00 8.64 3.66
C GLN A 156 13.14 8.05 2.83
N LEU A 157 13.26 6.73 2.75
CA LEU A 157 14.29 6.06 1.95
C LEU A 157 14.10 6.31 0.45
N TYR A 158 12.85 6.37 -0.03
CA TYR A 158 12.55 6.70 -1.43
C TYR A 158 12.99 8.13 -1.83
N ARG A 159 13.07 9.04 -0.85
CA ARG A 159 13.43 10.46 -1.05
C ARG A 159 14.94 10.72 -1.04
N GLN A 160 15.76 9.73 -0.71
CA GLN A 160 17.23 9.82 -0.71
C GLN A 160 17.78 9.56 -2.11
#